data_AF-A0A085MLQ1-F1
#
_entry.id   AF-A0A085MLQ1-F1
#
_cell.length_a   1.000
_cell.length_b   1.000
_cell.length_c   1.000
_cell.angle_alpha   90.00
_cell.angle_beta   90.00
_cell.angle_gamma   90.00
#
_symmetry.space_group_name_H-M   'P 1'
#
loop_
_entity.id
_entity.type
_entity.pdbx_description
1 polymer ?
#
loop_
_entity_poly.entity_id
_entity_poly.type
_entity_poly.pdbx_seq_one_letter_code
_entity_poly.pdbx_strand_id
1 'polypeptide(L)'
;MDGTSSDKSLDLRLIPEYDGTAKQSVSEWLEKVELVLKLRGIANIADVVPLRLTGSAFAVCRQLTDEEKKSAEEAKRALLAAFAVD
;
A
#
# COMPACT_ATOMS: atom_id res chain seq x y z
N MET A 1 -9.06 12.90 34.17
CA MET A 1 -9.49 12.01 33.07
C MET A 1 -8.32 11.91 32.13
N ASP A 2 -7.51 10.87 32.32
CA ASP A 2 -6.42 10.51 31.45
C ASP A 2 -6.97 10.34 30.03
N GLY A 3 -6.56 11.25 29.13
CA GLY A 3 -6.89 11.16 27.72
C GLY A 3 -6.26 9.88 27.22
N THR A 4 -7.08 8.84 27.06
CA THR A 4 -6.68 7.61 26.39
C THR A 4 -6.19 8.00 25.00
N SER A 5 -4.87 8.05 24.86
CA SER A 5 -4.22 8.04 23.56
C SER A 5 -4.61 6.69 22.96
N SER A 6 -5.71 6.66 22.21
CA SER A 6 -6.01 5.50 21.37
C SER A 6 -4.83 5.40 20.43
N ASP A 7 -3.95 4.44 20.68
CA ASP A 7 -3.08 3.86 19.68
C ASP A 7 -3.94 3.64 18.44
N LYS A 8 -3.84 4.52 17.44
CA LYS A 8 -4.64 4.41 16.22
C LYS A 8 -4.00 3.32 15.38
N SER A 9 -4.20 2.08 15.80
CA SER A 9 -3.82 0.92 15.02
C SER A 9 -4.65 0.91 13.73
N LEU A 10 -3.98 0.76 12.60
CA LEU A 10 -4.62 0.61 11.31
C LEU A 10 -5.06 -0.85 11.16
N ASP A 11 -6.37 -1.10 11.08
CA ASP A 11 -6.86 -2.40 10.62
C ASP A 11 -6.58 -2.52 9.12
N LEU A 12 -5.53 -3.26 8.77
CA LEU A 12 -5.09 -3.50 7.41
C LEU A 12 -6.16 -4.14 6.51
N ARG A 13 -7.19 -4.79 7.09
CA ARG A 13 -8.30 -5.39 6.34
C ARG A 13 -9.20 -4.34 5.67
N LEU A 14 -9.09 -3.07 6.05
CA LEU A 14 -9.78 -1.95 5.38
C LEU A 14 -9.25 -1.72 3.95
N ILE A 15 -8.02 -2.14 3.69
CA ILE A 15 -7.36 -2.05 2.40
C ILE A 15 -7.49 -3.43 1.74
N PRO A 16 -8.08 -3.57 0.55
CA PRO A 16 -8.13 -4.85 -0.14
C PRO A 16 -6.72 -5.31 -0.53
N GLU A 17 -6.53 -6.62 -0.71
CA GLU A 17 -5.26 -7.12 -1.26
C GLU A 17 -5.20 -6.82 -2.76
N TYR A 18 -3.99 -6.57 -3.25
CA TYR A 18 -3.73 -6.40 -4.68
C TYR A 18 -2.83 -7.52 -5.16
N ASP A 19 -3.33 -8.33 -6.09
CA ASP A 19 -2.66 -9.52 -6.61
C ASP A 19 -1.90 -9.25 -7.93
N GLY A 20 -2.06 -8.07 -8.52
CA GLY A 20 -1.48 -7.71 -9.81
C GLY A 20 -2.31 -8.17 -11.01
N THR A 21 -3.57 -8.57 -10.81
CA THR A 21 -4.49 -8.94 -11.91
C THR A 21 -5.32 -7.73 -12.37
N ALA A 22 -5.80 -7.78 -13.61
CA ALA A 22 -6.63 -6.72 -14.20
C ALA A 22 -8.05 -6.58 -13.58
N LYS A 23 -8.36 -7.32 -12.51
CA LYS A 23 -9.66 -7.23 -11.81
C LYS A 23 -9.82 -5.88 -11.10
N GLN A 24 -8.71 -5.24 -10.73
CA GLN A 24 -8.68 -3.94 -10.10
C GLN A 24 -7.53 -3.14 -10.71
N SER A 25 -7.75 -1.86 -11.00
CA SER A 25 -6.67 -0.98 -11.43
C SER A 25 -5.70 -0.73 -10.28
N VAL A 26 -4.39 -0.80 -10.57
CA VAL A 26 -3.34 -0.45 -9.61
C VAL A 26 -3.47 1.01 -9.11
N SER A 27 -3.91 1.92 -9.97
CA SER A 27 -4.09 3.33 -9.61
C SER A 27 -5.24 3.54 -8.63
N GLU A 28 -6.40 2.93 -8.90
CA GLU A 28 -7.56 2.95 -8.00
C GLU A 28 -7.24 2.27 -6.66
N TRP A 29 -6.47 1.18 -6.69
CA TRP A 29 -6.03 0.52 -5.47
C TRP A 29 -5.12 1.42 -4.63
N LEU A 30 -4.13 2.06 -5.24
CA LEU A 30 -3.23 3.00 -4.57
C LEU A 30 -3.99 4.22 -4.00
N GLU A 31 -4.92 4.80 -4.75
CA GLU A 31 -5.76 5.90 -4.27
C GLU A 31 -6.57 5.49 -3.02
N LYS A 32 -7.12 4.28 -3.02
CA LYS A 32 -7.83 3.75 -1.86
C LYS A 32 -6.91 3.56 -0.65
N VAL A 33 -5.69 3.07 -0.85
CA VAL A 33 -4.67 2.97 0.22
C VAL A 33 -4.43 4.35 0.83
N GLU A 34 -4.13 5.35 0.00
CA GLU A 34 -3.87 6.72 0.44
C GLU A 34 -5.05 7.32 1.23
N LEU A 35 -6.27 7.13 0.72
CA LEU A 35 -7.48 7.61 1.37
C LEU A 35 -7.68 6.98 2.76
N VAL A 36 -7.49 5.67 2.89
CA VAL A 36 -7.62 4.97 4.18
C VAL A 36 -6.58 5.47 5.18
N LEU A 37 -5.32 5.64 4.76
CA LEU A 37 -4.25 6.15 5.62
C LEU A 37 -4.53 7.57 6.10
N LYS A 38 -5.00 8.45 5.18
CA LYS A 38 -5.41 9.81 5.50
C LYS A 38 -6.55 9.84 6.52
N LEU A 39 -7.58 9.00 6.35
CA LEU A 39 -8.72 8.92 7.26
C LEU A 39 -8.34 8.37 8.65
N ARG A 40 -7.32 7.52 8.73
CA ARG A 40 -6.83 6.96 9.99
C ARG A 40 -5.79 7.86 10.68
N GLY A 41 -5.26 8.85 9.97
CA GLY A 41 -4.34 9.84 10.50
C GLY A 41 -2.99 9.27 10.92
N ILE A 42 -2.70 8.02 10.56
CA ILE A 42 -1.46 7.29 10.86
C ILE A 42 -1.25 6.24 9.76
N ALA A 43 0.02 6.13 9.34
CA ALA A 43 0.70 5.05 8.60
C ALA A 43 1.32 5.51 7.27
N ASN A 44 2.62 5.22 7.13
CA ASN A 44 3.38 5.47 5.91
C ASN A 44 2.92 4.46 4.84
N ILE A 45 2.68 4.93 3.62
CA ILE A 45 2.28 4.08 2.48
C ILE A 45 3.28 2.94 2.28
N ALA A 46 4.57 3.21 2.47
CA ALA A 46 5.63 2.22 2.36
C ALA A 46 5.51 1.06 3.37
N ASP A 47 4.89 1.30 4.53
CA ASP A 47 4.69 0.27 5.55
C ASP A 47 3.45 -0.58 5.27
N VAL A 48 2.52 -0.08 4.44
CA VAL A 48 1.20 -0.69 4.23
C VAL A 48 1.08 -1.37 2.89
N VAL A 49 1.66 -0.78 1.84
CA VAL A 49 1.61 -1.34 0.49
C VAL A 49 2.16 -2.77 0.48
N PRO A 50 3.39 -3.06 0.93
CA PRO A 50 3.94 -4.41 0.87
C PRO A 50 3.10 -5.46 1.63
N LEU A 51 2.42 -5.06 2.72
CA LEU A 51 1.59 -5.94 3.53
C LEU A 51 0.27 -6.34 2.87
N ARG A 52 -0.16 -5.59 1.86
CA ARG A 52 -1.42 -5.82 1.11
C ARG A 52 -1.16 -6.27 -0.32
N LEU A 53 0.09 -6.45 -0.73
CA LEU A 53 0.43 -7.07 -2.01
C LEU A 53 0.42 -8.59 -1.88
N THR A 54 -0.12 -9.24 -2.90
CA THR A 54 -0.08 -10.70 -3.07
C THR A 54 0.30 -11.03 -4.52
N GLY A 55 0.42 -12.32 -4.85
CA GLY A 55 0.58 -12.76 -6.24
C GLY A 55 1.77 -12.09 -6.97
N SER A 56 1.52 -11.65 -8.20
CA SER A 56 2.53 -11.00 -9.04
C SER A 56 2.91 -9.62 -8.52
N ALA A 57 1.99 -8.91 -7.86
CA ALA A 57 2.28 -7.60 -7.29
C ALA A 57 3.30 -7.68 -6.13
N PHE A 58 3.19 -8.70 -5.28
CA PHE A 58 4.20 -8.95 -4.25
C PHE A 58 5.57 -9.29 -4.86
N ALA A 59 5.60 -10.01 -5.99
CA ALA A 59 6.84 -10.34 -6.68
C ALA A 59 7.58 -9.09 -7.21
N VAL A 60 6.86 -8.05 -7.63
CA VAL A 60 7.44 -6.75 -8.03
C VAL A 60 8.04 -6.05 -6.82
N CYS A 61 7.29 -5.94 -5.73
CA CYS A 61 7.80 -5.31 -4.50
C CYS A 61 9.01 -6.06 -3.92
N ARG A 62 9.11 -7.38 -4.10
CA ARG A 62 10.25 -8.18 -3.65
C ARG A 62 11.53 -7.90 -4.45
N GLN A 63 11.41 -7.47 -5.71
CA GLN A 63 12.57 -7.14 -6.57
C GLN A 63 13.21 -5.79 -6.21
N LEU A 64 12.49 -4.93 -5.49
CA LEU A 64 13.04 -3.69 -4.94
C LEU A 64 14.09 -3.99 -3.85
N THR A 65 15.09 -3.11 -3.77
CA THR A 65 16.04 -3.04 -2.65
C THR A 65 15.34 -2.66 -1.35
N ASP A 66 16.00 -2.87 -0.21
CA ASP A 66 15.41 -2.56 1.09
C ASP A 66 15.28 -1.05 1.32
N GLU A 67 16.11 -0.25 0.66
CA GLU A 67 15.99 1.21 0.60
C GLU A 67 14.77 1.65 -0.22
N GLU A 68 14.56 1.07 -1.41
CA GLU A 68 13.42 1.38 -2.27
C GLU A 68 12.09 0.98 -1.63
N LYS A 69 12.02 -0.16 -0.93
CA LYS A 69 10.80 -0.60 -0.21
C LYS A 69 10.36 0.37 0.89
N LYS A 70 11.29 1.12 1.48
CA LYS A 70 11.00 2.14 2.51
C LYS A 70 10.49 3.45 1.91
N SER A 71 10.60 3.62 0.59
CA SER A 71 10.10 4.78 -0.14
C SER A 71 8.72 4.47 -0.71
N ALA A 72 7.72 5.23 -0.24
CA ALA A 72 6.36 5.15 -0.77
C ALA A 72 6.34 5.43 -2.27
N GLU A 73 7.16 6.37 -2.74
CA GLU A 73 7.22 6.77 -4.13
C GLU A 73 7.82 5.69 -5.02
N GLU A 74 8.90 5.03 -4.59
CA GLU A 74 9.49 3.93 -5.38
C GLU A 74 8.58 2.71 -5.42
N ALA A 75 7.93 2.37 -4.30
CA ALA A 75 6.95 1.28 -4.26
C ALA A 75 5.76 1.54 -5.21
N LYS A 76 5.20 2.76 -5.19
CA LYS A 76 4.13 3.17 -6.12
C LYS A 76 4.61 3.11 -7.56
N ARG A 77 5.78 3.68 -7.86
CA ARG A 77 6.35 3.74 -9.20
C ARG A 77 6.57 2.35 -9.77
N ALA A 78 7.12 1.43 -8.99
CA ALA A 78 7.34 0.05 -9.42
C ALA A 78 6.03 -0.68 -9.73
N LEU A 79 5.00 -0.49 -8.88
CA LEU A 79 3.68 -1.06 -9.10
C LEU A 79 2.99 -0.48 -10.35
N LEU A 80 3.05 0.84 -10.53
CA LEU A 80 2.51 1.52 -11.70
C LEU A 80 3.24 1.05 -12.97
N ALA A 81 4.57 0.99 -12.96
CA ALA A 81 5.35 0.52 -14.10
C ALA A 81 5.05 -0.94 -14.49
N ALA A 82 4.70 -1.78 -13.51
CA ALA A 82 4.42 -3.20 -13.75
C ALA A 82 2.97 -3.49 -14.14
N PHE A 83 2.00 -2.68 -13.67
CA PHE A 83 0.58 -3.02 -13.77
C PHE A 83 -0.33 -1.90 -14.29
N ALA A 84 0.17 -0.68 -14.51
CA ALA A 84 -0.64 0.32 -15.19
C ALA A 84 -0.89 -0.16 -16.63
N VAL A 85 -2.17 -0.22 -17.00
CA VAL A 85 -2.60 -0.43 -18.38
C VAL A 85 -2.70 0.96 -19.00
N ASP A 86 -2.13 1.13 -20.20
CA ASP A 86 -2.27 2.35 -21.02
C ASP A 86 -3.76 2.65 -21.33
#